data_AF-A0A1S1HK12-F1
#
_entry.id   AF-A0A1S1HK12-F1
#
_cell.length_a   1.000
_cell.length_b   1.000
_cell.length_c   1.000
_cell.angle_alpha   90.00
_cell.angle_beta   90.00
_cell.angle_gamma   90.00
#
_symmetry.space_group_name_H-M   'P 1'
#
loop_
_entity.id
_entity.type
_entity.pdbx_description
1 polymer ?
#
loop_
_entity_poly.entity_id
_entity_poly.type
_entity_poly.pdbx_seq_one_letter_code
_entity_poly.pdbx_strand_id
1 'polypeptide(L)'
;MNTIDAAAGQWAKIFAHYGLPPITGKKHFKGKCPICEQKGKFRIDDKDGRGTYICKCSAGTGFQLLERTQGKEFKTLADEVDQLIGNVRQKEVPKQPVNTTKADYQNKLIKCFAGMPDLKNTSAAQYLQERGIFSLPAEHVRFCENQPVKTSSGVQHFQAMWAIATDSKGKACYLHRTYLNGSKKAPVPVVKKMNSLQDDKYLDYAESVAIRMFPVASTLGVAEGIETALSCKQIYNVNTWSTMNANHMTKFIAPRGVRHLIVFADTDWSATGHAAAFECANRNLMANNDVELVSVRWPDNGDFNDALVGTCEVRELIFEHKSRKVAA
;
A
#
# COMPACT_ATOMS: atom_id res chain seq x y z
N MET A 1 2.80 1.52 -33.57
CA MET A 1 3.83 1.58 -32.51
C MET A 1 3.32 2.52 -31.41
N ASN A 2 3.83 2.49 -30.17
CA ASN A 2 3.45 3.53 -29.20
C ASN A 2 3.94 4.90 -29.72
N THR A 3 3.24 5.97 -29.35
CA THR A 3 3.48 7.31 -29.92
C THR A 3 4.87 7.87 -29.57
N ILE A 4 5.42 7.52 -28.41
CA ILE A 4 6.76 7.98 -27.98
C ILE A 4 7.85 7.37 -28.87
N ASP A 5 7.75 6.07 -29.12
CA ASP A 5 8.68 5.33 -29.98
C ASP A 5 8.51 5.74 -31.44
N ALA A 6 7.26 5.96 -31.89
CA ALA A 6 6.97 6.41 -33.26
C ALA A 6 7.50 7.82 -33.54
N ALA A 7 7.49 8.70 -32.53
CA ALA A 7 8.03 10.05 -32.64
C ALA A 7 9.58 10.06 -32.70
N ALA A 8 10.23 8.98 -32.29
CA ALA A 8 11.69 8.90 -32.32
C ALA A 8 12.21 9.01 -33.78
N GLY A 9 13.15 9.93 -34.00
CA GLY A 9 13.64 10.25 -35.34
C GLY A 9 12.72 11.12 -36.20
N GLN A 10 11.52 11.47 -35.72
CA GLN A 10 10.57 12.36 -36.42
C GLN A 10 10.47 13.76 -35.80
N TRP A 11 11.26 14.05 -34.76
CA TRP A 11 11.15 15.29 -33.97
C TRP A 11 11.37 16.58 -34.77
N ALA A 12 12.22 16.57 -35.80
CA ALA A 12 12.41 17.74 -36.66
C ALA A 12 11.09 18.13 -37.38
N LYS A 13 10.35 17.13 -37.89
CA LYS A 13 9.05 17.32 -38.53
C LYS A 13 7.99 17.77 -37.52
N ILE A 14 7.98 17.15 -36.33
CA ILE A 14 7.03 17.48 -35.26
C ILE A 14 7.24 18.93 -34.79
N PHE A 15 8.45 19.34 -34.48
CA PHE A 15 8.72 20.71 -34.04
C PHE A 15 8.39 21.75 -35.11
N ALA A 16 8.67 21.47 -36.39
CA ALA A 16 8.28 22.34 -37.48
C ALA A 16 6.75 22.54 -37.55
N HIS A 17 5.97 21.47 -37.36
CA HIS A 17 4.50 21.55 -37.37
C HIS A 17 3.95 22.46 -36.27
N TYR A 18 4.52 22.39 -35.06
CA TYR A 18 4.12 23.21 -33.92
C TYR A 18 4.80 24.59 -33.85
N GLY A 19 5.52 25.00 -34.91
CA GLY A 19 6.22 26.28 -34.94
C GLY A 19 7.35 26.40 -33.92
N LEU A 20 7.91 25.28 -33.48
CA LEU A 20 8.99 25.21 -32.50
C LEU A 20 10.36 25.30 -33.17
N PRO A 21 11.40 25.71 -32.42
CA PRO A 21 12.77 25.75 -32.94
C PRO A 21 13.22 24.39 -33.53
N PRO A 22 14.08 24.40 -34.56
CA PRO A 22 14.64 23.17 -35.10
C PRO A 22 15.61 22.50 -34.12
N ILE A 23 15.93 21.23 -34.37
CA ILE A 23 16.99 20.52 -33.64
C ILE A 23 18.32 21.22 -33.88
N THR A 24 18.98 21.66 -32.80
CA THR A 24 20.25 22.41 -32.85
C THR A 24 21.45 21.61 -32.39
N GLY A 25 21.24 20.39 -31.89
CA GLY A 25 22.28 19.53 -31.34
C GLY A 25 23.00 20.20 -30.18
N LYS A 26 24.33 20.31 -30.28
CA LYS A 26 25.17 20.98 -29.25
C LYS A 26 25.15 22.51 -29.31
N LYS A 27 24.58 23.11 -30.36
CA LYS A 27 24.56 24.58 -30.55
C LYS A 27 23.32 25.18 -29.89
N HIS A 28 23.44 26.40 -29.36
CA HIS A 28 22.29 27.16 -28.88
C HIS A 28 21.45 27.69 -30.04
N PHE A 29 20.13 27.68 -29.87
CA PHE A 29 19.19 28.28 -30.81
C PHE A 29 19.39 29.80 -30.84
N LYS A 30 19.47 30.38 -32.05
CA LYS A 30 19.69 31.82 -32.25
C LYS A 30 18.50 32.68 -31.80
N GLY A 31 17.31 32.10 -31.80
CA GLY A 31 16.08 32.77 -31.36
C GLY A 31 15.86 32.76 -29.85
N LYS A 32 14.68 33.19 -29.45
CA LYS A 32 14.21 33.13 -28.05
C LYS A 32 13.78 31.70 -27.69
N CYS A 33 13.93 31.33 -26.42
CA CYS A 33 13.32 30.10 -25.89
C CYS A 33 11.78 30.20 -26.00
N PRO A 34 11.08 29.17 -26.50
CA PRO A 34 9.61 29.21 -26.62
C PRO A 34 8.88 29.11 -25.27
N ILE A 35 9.58 28.88 -24.16
CA ILE A 35 8.99 28.78 -22.81
C ILE A 35 9.25 30.07 -22.00
N CYS A 36 10.51 30.52 -21.93
CA CYS A 36 10.90 31.65 -21.07
C CYS A 36 11.36 32.89 -21.83
N GLU A 37 11.32 32.86 -23.16
CA GLU A 37 11.70 33.94 -24.07
C GLU A 37 13.17 34.43 -24.03
N GLN A 38 14.02 33.82 -23.20
CA GLN A 38 15.44 34.17 -23.11
C GLN A 38 16.24 33.68 -24.32
N LYS A 39 17.24 34.47 -24.76
CA LYS A 39 18.14 34.12 -25.88
C LYS A 39 19.41 33.41 -25.40
N GLY A 40 19.99 32.55 -26.26
CA GLY A 40 21.34 32.01 -26.09
C GLY A 40 21.51 30.91 -25.05
N LYS A 41 20.42 30.39 -24.46
CA LYS A 41 20.47 29.28 -23.48
C LYS A 41 19.67 28.06 -23.90
N PHE A 42 18.72 28.21 -24.81
CA PHE A 42 17.89 27.12 -25.32
C PHE A 42 18.62 26.34 -26.41
N ARG A 43 18.52 25.01 -26.39
CA ARG A 43 18.90 24.12 -27.50
C ARG A 43 18.00 22.89 -27.48
N ILE A 44 17.82 22.28 -28.64
CA ILE A 44 17.18 20.96 -28.78
C ILE A 44 18.29 20.01 -29.22
N ASP A 45 18.68 19.12 -28.33
CA ASP A 45 19.83 18.22 -28.52
C ASP A 45 19.43 16.83 -29.01
N ASP A 46 18.13 16.51 -29.03
CA ASP A 46 17.58 15.25 -29.56
C ASP A 46 18.32 14.00 -29.07
N LYS A 47 18.67 13.99 -27.78
CA LYS A 47 19.43 12.92 -27.17
C LYS A 47 18.61 11.61 -27.23
N ASP A 48 19.24 10.58 -27.76
CA ASP A 48 18.65 9.25 -27.98
C ASP A 48 17.42 9.28 -28.90
N GLY A 49 17.30 10.30 -29.77
CA GLY A 49 16.15 10.46 -30.67
C GLY A 49 14.84 10.85 -29.99
N ARG A 50 14.89 11.37 -28.76
CA ARG A 50 13.69 11.70 -27.93
C ARG A 50 13.25 13.16 -28.01
N GLY A 51 13.82 13.95 -28.91
CA GLY A 51 13.50 15.37 -29.09
C GLY A 51 13.86 16.20 -27.87
N THR A 52 14.85 15.78 -27.09
CA THR A 52 15.17 16.44 -25.83
C THR A 52 15.61 17.88 -26.06
N TYR A 53 15.29 18.71 -25.07
CA TYR A 53 15.65 20.12 -25.06
C TYR A 53 16.23 20.51 -23.71
N ILE A 54 17.08 21.53 -23.73
CA ILE A 54 17.73 22.07 -22.54
C ILE A 54 17.71 23.59 -22.62
N CYS A 55 17.24 24.21 -21.54
CA CYS A 55 17.32 25.64 -21.30
C CYS A 55 17.56 25.91 -19.81
N LYS A 56 17.90 27.16 -19.46
CA LYS A 56 17.99 27.60 -18.07
C LYS A 56 16.65 27.46 -17.33
N CYS A 57 15.52 27.64 -18.02
CA CYS A 57 14.19 27.54 -17.39
C CYS A 57 13.75 26.10 -17.15
N SER A 58 14.17 25.16 -17.99
CA SER A 58 13.84 23.74 -17.88
C SER A 58 14.58 22.90 -18.90
N ALA A 59 14.64 21.59 -18.65
CA ALA A 59 15.02 20.57 -19.61
C ALA A 59 13.97 19.46 -19.61
N GLY A 60 13.81 18.77 -20.74
CA GLY A 60 12.80 17.73 -20.90
C GLY A 60 12.84 17.03 -22.24
N THR A 61 11.85 16.17 -22.48
CA THR A 61 11.62 15.47 -23.75
C THR A 61 10.87 16.34 -24.76
N GLY A 62 10.78 15.90 -26.01
CA GLY A 62 10.02 16.60 -27.05
C GLY A 62 8.54 16.77 -26.70
N PHE A 63 7.90 15.76 -26.11
CA PHE A 63 6.51 15.87 -25.65
C PHE A 63 6.34 16.87 -24.52
N GLN A 64 7.27 16.92 -23.56
CA GLN A 64 7.23 17.93 -22.49
C GLN A 64 7.43 19.35 -23.04
N LEU A 65 8.20 19.52 -24.12
CA LEU A 65 8.31 20.80 -24.81
C LEU A 65 6.97 21.19 -25.47
N LEU A 66 6.30 20.24 -26.12
CA LEU A 66 4.97 20.44 -26.70
C LEU A 66 3.94 20.82 -25.63
N GLU A 67 3.84 20.08 -24.53
CA GLU A 67 2.88 20.37 -23.45
C GLU A 67 3.07 21.79 -22.90
N ARG A 68 4.31 22.19 -22.66
CA ARG A 68 4.64 23.50 -22.09
C ARG A 68 4.45 24.66 -23.05
N THR A 69 4.52 24.44 -24.35
CA THR A 69 4.42 25.49 -25.36
C THR A 69 3.02 25.58 -25.96
N GLN A 70 2.30 24.46 -26.03
CA GLN A 70 0.97 24.37 -26.64
C GLN A 70 -0.17 24.42 -25.60
N GLY A 71 0.11 24.19 -24.32
CA GLY A 71 -0.92 24.19 -23.26
C GLY A 71 -1.93 23.05 -23.38
N LYS A 72 -1.60 21.98 -24.12
CA LYS A 72 -2.43 20.79 -24.30
C LYS A 72 -1.87 19.63 -23.47
N GLU A 73 -2.76 18.75 -23.02
CA GLU A 73 -2.34 17.52 -22.34
C GLU A 73 -1.65 16.54 -23.30
N PHE A 74 -0.74 15.71 -22.76
CA PHE A 74 -0.02 14.67 -23.50
C PHE A 74 -0.90 13.85 -24.46
N LYS A 75 -2.11 13.46 -24.03
CA LYS A 75 -3.00 12.62 -24.83
C LYS A 75 -3.40 13.28 -26.15
N THR A 76 -3.82 14.55 -26.10
CA THR A 76 -4.21 15.32 -27.28
C THR A 76 -3.02 15.52 -28.22
N LEU A 77 -1.86 15.85 -27.66
CA LEU A 77 -0.63 16.04 -28.44
C LEU A 77 -0.14 14.72 -29.06
N ALA A 78 -0.27 13.60 -28.35
CA ALA A 78 0.08 12.29 -28.89
C ALA A 78 -0.82 11.93 -30.09
N ASP A 79 -2.13 12.17 -29.99
CA ASP A 79 -3.05 11.90 -31.10
C ASP A 79 -2.76 12.79 -32.32
N GLU A 80 -2.45 14.08 -32.11
CA GLU A 80 -2.03 15.01 -33.18
C GLU A 80 -0.69 14.60 -33.81
N VAL A 81 0.29 14.20 -33.00
CA VAL A 81 1.60 13.72 -33.47
C VAL A 81 1.45 12.42 -34.27
N ASP A 82 0.62 11.48 -33.79
CA ASP A 82 0.34 10.22 -34.50
C ASP A 82 -0.26 10.48 -35.88
N GLN A 83 -1.21 11.43 -35.99
CA GLN A 83 -1.77 11.86 -37.27
C GLN A 83 -0.69 12.49 -38.17
N LEU A 84 0.15 13.37 -37.62
CA LEU A 84 1.20 14.07 -38.37
C LEU A 84 2.26 13.11 -38.95
N ILE A 85 2.66 12.10 -38.20
CA ILE A 85 3.70 11.14 -38.61
C ILE A 85 3.13 9.89 -39.30
N GLY A 86 1.81 9.81 -39.46
CA GLY A 86 1.14 8.65 -40.05
C GLY A 86 1.26 7.38 -39.19
N ASN A 87 1.47 7.53 -37.87
CA ASN A 87 1.48 6.38 -36.97
C ASN A 87 0.05 5.91 -36.76
N VAL A 88 -0.30 4.81 -37.44
CA VAL A 88 -1.49 4.05 -37.11
C VAL A 88 -1.20 3.32 -35.81
N ARG A 89 -1.60 3.94 -34.70
CA ARG A 89 -1.57 3.28 -33.40
C ARG A 89 -2.40 1.99 -33.55
N GLN A 90 -1.77 0.83 -33.33
CA GLN A 90 -2.55 -0.33 -32.94
C GLN A 90 -3.24 0.12 -31.66
N LYS A 91 -4.52 0.47 -31.78
CA LYS A 91 -5.37 0.58 -30.61
C LYS A 91 -5.31 -0.83 -30.03
N GLU A 92 -4.44 -1.05 -29.05
CA GLU A 92 -4.88 -1.83 -27.91
C GLU A 92 -6.23 -1.21 -27.61
N VAL A 93 -7.30 -1.95 -27.94
CA VAL A 93 -8.66 -1.58 -27.59
C VAL A 93 -8.50 -1.08 -26.17
N PRO A 94 -8.74 0.23 -25.89
CA PRO A 94 -8.75 0.68 -24.52
C PRO A 94 -9.71 -0.32 -23.91
N LYS A 95 -9.24 -1.16 -22.98
CA LYS A 95 -10.17 -1.93 -22.17
C LYS A 95 -11.09 -0.82 -21.70
N GLN A 96 -12.32 -0.80 -22.24
CA GLN A 96 -13.33 0.11 -21.73
C GLN A 96 -13.19 -0.04 -20.24
N PRO A 97 -13.14 1.04 -19.45
CA PRO A 97 -13.24 0.86 -18.02
C PRO A 97 -14.50 0.03 -17.87
N VAL A 98 -14.31 -1.26 -17.62
CA VAL A 98 -15.39 -2.13 -17.23
C VAL A 98 -15.83 -1.37 -16.01
N ASN A 99 -17.04 -0.81 -16.04
CA ASN A 99 -17.72 -0.30 -14.87
C ASN A 99 -17.92 -1.52 -13.97
N THR A 100 -16.80 -2.02 -13.46
CA THR A 100 -16.67 -3.08 -12.50
C THR A 100 -17.11 -2.33 -11.29
N THR A 101 -18.36 -2.54 -10.90
CA THR A 101 -18.85 -1.95 -9.67
C THR A 101 -17.86 -2.32 -8.56
N LYS A 102 -17.76 -1.51 -7.51
CA LYS A 102 -16.87 -1.84 -6.38
C LYS A 102 -17.15 -3.26 -5.85
N ALA A 103 -18.42 -3.70 -5.95
CA ALA A 103 -18.87 -5.06 -5.68
C ALA A 103 -18.25 -6.12 -6.63
N ASP A 104 -18.23 -5.89 -7.94
CA ASP A 104 -17.60 -6.83 -8.90
C ASP A 104 -16.09 -6.95 -8.67
N TYR A 105 -15.43 -5.83 -8.35
CA TYR A 105 -14.01 -5.80 -8.01
C TYR A 105 -13.75 -6.58 -6.72
N GLN A 106 -14.57 -6.35 -5.70
CA GLN A 106 -14.52 -7.07 -4.43
C GLN A 106 -14.72 -8.57 -4.64
N ASN A 107 -15.75 -8.98 -5.37
CA ASN A 107 -16.06 -10.40 -5.63
C ASN A 107 -14.90 -11.09 -6.35
N LYS A 108 -14.30 -10.43 -7.33
CA LYS A 108 -13.11 -10.95 -8.03
C LYS A 108 -11.92 -11.11 -7.10
N LEU A 109 -11.66 -10.13 -6.23
CA LEU A 109 -10.56 -10.20 -5.26
C LEU A 109 -10.77 -11.29 -4.22
N ILE A 110 -11.98 -11.41 -3.66
CA ILE A 110 -12.31 -12.44 -2.67
C ILE A 110 -12.15 -13.83 -3.31
N LYS A 111 -12.66 -14.03 -4.53
CA LYS A 111 -12.49 -15.29 -5.27
C LYS A 111 -11.01 -15.60 -5.54
N CYS A 112 -10.23 -14.59 -5.91
CA CYS A 112 -8.79 -14.73 -6.11
C CYS A 112 -8.08 -15.11 -4.81
N PHE A 113 -8.39 -14.43 -3.71
CA PHE A 113 -7.83 -14.69 -2.38
C PHE A 113 -8.15 -16.10 -1.88
N ALA A 114 -9.40 -16.56 -2.06
CA ALA A 114 -9.82 -17.89 -1.65
C ALA A 114 -9.06 -19.03 -2.37
N GLY A 115 -8.62 -18.79 -3.60
CA GLY A 115 -7.83 -19.74 -4.39
C GLY A 115 -6.31 -19.65 -4.18
N MET A 116 -5.82 -18.72 -3.35
CA MET A 116 -4.39 -18.60 -3.08
C MET A 116 -3.93 -19.62 -2.01
N PRO A 117 -2.67 -20.09 -2.09
CA PRO A 117 -2.09 -20.94 -1.05
C PRO A 117 -1.94 -20.20 0.28
N ASP A 118 -1.83 -20.96 1.37
CA ASP A 118 -1.34 -20.44 2.64
C ASP A 118 0.15 -20.04 2.55
N LEU A 119 0.74 -19.61 3.67
CA LEU A 119 2.14 -19.17 3.67
C LEU A 119 3.14 -20.34 3.73
N LYS A 120 2.72 -21.56 4.07
CA LYS A 120 3.63 -22.67 4.34
C LYS A 120 4.44 -23.01 3.09
N ASN A 121 5.75 -23.24 3.26
CA ASN A 121 6.68 -23.54 2.17
C ASN A 121 6.77 -22.46 1.07
N THR A 122 6.45 -21.20 1.39
CA THR A 122 6.56 -20.06 0.47
C THR A 122 7.65 -19.09 0.92
N SER A 123 8.03 -18.15 0.03
CA SER A 123 8.95 -17.07 0.38
C SER A 123 8.38 -16.13 1.46
N ALA A 124 7.06 -16.05 1.62
CA ALA A 124 6.45 -15.31 2.71
C ALA A 124 6.65 -15.96 4.08
N ALA A 125 6.64 -17.30 4.17
CA ALA A 125 7.03 -17.98 5.40
C ALA A 125 8.53 -17.78 5.69
N GLN A 126 9.38 -17.85 4.67
CA GLN A 126 10.82 -17.57 4.84
C GLN A 126 11.06 -16.13 5.31
N TYR A 127 10.34 -15.17 4.77
CA TYR A 127 10.36 -13.78 5.23
C TYR A 127 10.02 -13.65 6.72
N LEU A 128 8.96 -14.31 7.18
CA LEU A 128 8.61 -14.31 8.59
C LEU A 128 9.69 -15.00 9.45
N GLN A 129 10.26 -16.10 8.97
CA GLN A 129 11.34 -16.83 9.67
C GLN A 129 12.62 -16.01 9.79
N GLU A 130 13.00 -15.23 8.77
CA GLU A 130 14.12 -14.28 8.85
C GLU A 130 13.87 -13.17 9.87
N ARG A 131 12.60 -12.91 10.21
CA ARG A 131 12.18 -12.02 11.30
C ARG A 131 12.03 -12.76 12.63
N GLY A 132 12.44 -14.03 12.73
CA GLY A 132 12.30 -14.87 13.93
C GLY A 132 10.88 -15.36 14.19
N ILE A 133 9.94 -15.13 13.28
CA ILE A 133 8.53 -15.54 13.40
C ILE A 133 8.33 -16.89 12.71
N PHE A 134 8.11 -17.93 13.50
CA PHE A 134 7.83 -19.30 13.04
C PHE A 134 6.35 -19.66 13.12
N SER A 135 5.57 -18.92 13.91
CA SER A 135 4.11 -19.01 13.95
C SER A 135 3.50 -18.39 12.69
N LEU A 136 2.85 -19.21 11.87
CA LEU A 136 2.14 -18.76 10.66
C LEU A 136 0.66 -18.48 10.95
N PRO A 137 0.03 -17.52 10.25
CA PRO A 137 -1.40 -17.28 10.34
C PRO A 137 -2.19 -18.49 9.82
N ALA A 138 -3.24 -18.89 10.53
CA ALA A 138 -4.12 -19.98 10.12
C ALA A 138 -5.16 -19.50 9.08
N GLU A 139 -5.62 -18.27 9.23
CA GLU A 139 -6.72 -17.71 8.46
C GLU A 139 -6.40 -16.31 7.92
N HIS A 140 -7.20 -15.83 6.98
CA HIS A 140 -7.21 -14.44 6.51
C HIS A 140 -5.89 -13.86 5.98
N VAL A 141 -4.84 -14.67 5.82
CA VAL A 141 -3.59 -14.32 5.15
C VAL A 141 -3.23 -15.42 4.14
N ARG A 142 -2.85 -15.02 2.92
CA ARG A 142 -2.53 -15.92 1.80
C ARG A 142 -1.33 -15.41 1.02
N PHE A 143 -0.66 -16.32 0.34
CA PHE A 143 0.52 -16.00 -0.46
C PHE A 143 0.15 -15.75 -1.93
N CYS A 144 0.64 -14.64 -2.47
CA CYS A 144 0.53 -14.29 -3.87
C CYS A 144 1.93 -14.31 -4.50
N GLU A 145 2.21 -15.30 -5.36
CA GLU A 145 3.49 -15.47 -6.05
C GLU A 145 3.80 -14.31 -7.01
N ASN A 146 2.77 -13.74 -7.64
CA ASN A 146 2.91 -12.85 -8.78
C ASN A 146 1.99 -11.61 -8.68
N GLN A 147 2.35 -10.67 -7.81
CA GLN A 147 1.66 -9.41 -7.58
C GLN A 147 2.22 -8.29 -8.48
N PRO A 148 1.42 -7.74 -9.42
CA PRO A 148 1.82 -6.57 -10.19
C PRO A 148 1.84 -5.31 -9.31
N VAL A 149 2.92 -4.53 -9.40
CA VAL A 149 3.13 -3.27 -8.69
C VAL A 149 3.55 -2.20 -9.70
N LYS A 150 2.82 -1.07 -9.73
CA LYS A 150 3.18 0.08 -10.56
C LYS A 150 4.35 0.82 -9.92
N THR A 151 5.43 0.98 -10.68
CA THR A 151 6.64 1.71 -10.32
C THR A 151 6.87 2.84 -11.34
N SER A 152 7.84 3.72 -11.06
CA SER A 152 8.24 4.77 -12.01
C SER A 152 8.78 4.22 -13.33
N SER A 153 9.31 2.99 -13.35
CA SER A 153 9.84 2.31 -14.54
C SER A 153 8.82 1.38 -15.23
N GLY A 154 7.55 1.39 -14.80
CA GLY A 154 6.48 0.54 -15.34
C GLY A 154 5.93 -0.45 -14.33
N VAL A 155 5.27 -1.51 -14.81
CA VAL A 155 4.73 -2.57 -13.96
C VAL A 155 5.82 -3.59 -13.67
N GLN A 156 6.16 -3.77 -12.40
CA GLN A 156 7.02 -4.84 -11.93
C GLN A 156 6.18 -5.89 -11.20
N HIS A 157 6.73 -7.09 -11.05
CA HIS A 157 6.04 -8.22 -10.42
C HIS A 157 6.84 -8.70 -9.22
N PHE A 158 6.15 -8.85 -8.09
CA PHE A 158 6.71 -9.21 -6.78
C PHE A 158 5.89 -10.32 -6.14
N GLN A 159 6.41 -10.97 -5.10
CA GLN A 159 5.58 -11.78 -4.21
C GLN A 159 4.80 -10.86 -3.26
N ALA A 160 3.75 -11.37 -2.62
CA ALA A 160 3.05 -10.62 -1.59
C ALA A 160 2.35 -11.51 -0.57
N MET A 161 2.34 -11.09 0.69
CA MET A 161 1.33 -11.54 1.65
C MET A 161 0.06 -10.72 1.43
N TRP A 162 -1.02 -11.37 1.04
CA TRP A 162 -2.36 -10.80 1.00
C TRP A 162 -3.04 -11.09 2.32
N ALA A 163 -3.70 -10.09 2.89
CA ALA A 163 -4.51 -10.25 4.07
C ALA A 163 -5.84 -9.51 3.93
N ILE A 164 -6.95 -10.18 4.25
CA ILE A 164 -8.28 -9.58 4.23
C ILE A 164 -8.66 -9.17 5.65
N ALA A 165 -8.89 -7.87 5.83
CA ALA A 165 -9.50 -7.34 7.04
C ALA A 165 -11.02 -7.29 6.88
N THR A 166 -11.73 -7.83 7.88
CA THR A 166 -13.19 -7.82 7.96
C THR A 166 -13.67 -6.95 9.12
N ASP A 167 -14.91 -6.49 9.08
CA ASP A 167 -15.57 -5.88 10.25
C ASP A 167 -16.15 -6.94 11.22
N SER A 168 -16.81 -6.49 12.28
CA SER A 168 -17.51 -7.33 13.26
C SER A 168 -18.60 -8.23 12.67
N LYS A 169 -19.11 -7.91 11.47
CA LYS A 169 -20.13 -8.68 10.74
C LYS A 169 -19.51 -9.66 9.73
N GLY A 170 -18.18 -9.72 9.65
CA GLY A 170 -17.46 -10.56 8.70
C GLY A 170 -17.40 -10.01 7.28
N LYS A 171 -17.85 -8.77 7.03
CA LYS A 171 -17.76 -8.16 5.70
C LYS A 171 -16.33 -7.73 5.41
N ALA A 172 -15.79 -8.08 4.25
CA ALA A 172 -14.45 -7.67 3.84
C ALA A 172 -14.37 -6.16 3.60
N CYS A 173 -13.57 -5.47 4.42
CA CYS A 173 -13.41 -4.01 4.42
C CYS A 173 -12.15 -3.58 3.66
N TYR A 174 -11.04 -4.28 3.87
CA TYR A 174 -9.76 -3.93 3.25
C TYR A 174 -8.98 -5.15 2.79
N LEU A 175 -8.26 -4.98 1.68
CA LEU A 175 -7.16 -5.84 1.28
C LEU A 175 -5.85 -5.17 1.69
N HIS A 176 -5.15 -5.77 2.65
CA HIS A 176 -3.81 -5.40 3.04
C HIS A 176 -2.79 -6.26 2.30
N ARG A 177 -1.77 -5.65 1.69
CA ARG A 177 -0.70 -6.34 0.97
C ARG A 177 0.66 -5.92 1.49
N THR A 178 1.48 -6.88 1.86
CA THR A 178 2.91 -6.67 2.11
C THR A 178 3.67 -7.22 0.91
N TYR A 179 4.28 -6.34 0.13
CA TYR A 179 5.07 -6.72 -1.04
C TYR A 179 6.43 -7.27 -0.63
N LEU A 180 6.81 -8.39 -1.24
CA LEU A 180 8.01 -9.15 -0.95
C LEU A 180 8.85 -9.35 -2.22
N ASN A 181 10.16 -9.38 -2.06
CA ASN A 181 11.12 -9.79 -3.07
C ASN A 181 11.93 -10.96 -2.49
N GLY A 182 11.50 -12.19 -2.80
CA GLY A 182 11.96 -13.38 -2.08
C GLY A 182 11.56 -13.32 -0.60
N SER A 183 12.52 -13.55 0.30
CA SER A 183 12.35 -13.52 1.76
C SER A 183 12.49 -12.13 2.38
N LYS A 184 12.49 -11.05 1.58
CA LYS A 184 12.63 -9.67 2.08
C LYS A 184 11.48 -8.79 1.62
N LYS A 185 11.29 -7.64 2.29
CA LYS A 185 10.39 -6.58 1.81
C LYS A 185 10.81 -6.14 0.40
N ALA A 186 9.85 -5.96 -0.49
CA ALA A 186 10.12 -5.49 -1.84
C ALA A 186 10.72 -4.06 -1.81
N PRO A 187 11.69 -3.73 -2.68
CA PRO A 187 12.33 -2.41 -2.73
C PRO A 187 11.44 -1.39 -3.46
N VAL A 188 10.25 -1.13 -2.91
CA VAL A 188 9.26 -0.20 -3.47
C VAL A 188 8.90 0.88 -2.46
N PRO A 189 8.51 2.11 -2.89
CA PRO A 189 8.24 3.21 -1.98
C PRO A 189 7.13 2.92 -0.95
N VAL A 190 6.12 2.12 -1.35
CA VAL A 190 5.01 1.71 -0.49
C VAL A 190 4.98 0.19 -0.42
N VAL A 191 5.65 -0.36 0.60
CA VAL A 191 5.78 -1.82 0.80
C VAL A 191 4.49 -2.45 1.33
N LYS A 192 3.80 -1.74 2.23
CA LYS A 192 2.51 -2.16 2.80
C LYS A 192 1.41 -1.32 2.15
N LYS A 193 0.54 -1.96 1.36
CA LYS A 193 -0.55 -1.28 0.65
C LYS A 193 -1.90 -1.75 1.16
N MET A 194 -2.75 -0.81 1.55
CA MET A 194 -4.12 -1.05 1.96
C MET A 194 -5.08 -0.55 0.88
N ASN A 195 -6.03 -1.39 0.48
CA ASN A 195 -7.06 -1.04 -0.49
C ASN A 195 -8.44 -1.27 0.11
N SER A 196 -9.30 -0.24 0.06
CA SER A 196 -10.69 -0.37 0.47
C SER A 196 -11.45 -1.29 -0.48
N LEU A 197 -12.22 -2.20 0.12
CA LEU A 197 -13.13 -3.12 -0.55
C LEU A 197 -14.60 -2.67 -0.42
N GLN A 198 -14.87 -1.68 0.43
CA GLN A 198 -16.19 -1.07 0.64
C GLN A 198 -16.13 0.43 0.40
N ASP A 199 -17.26 1.04 0.04
CA ASP A 199 -17.43 2.49 -0.08
C ASP A 199 -17.19 3.20 1.26
N ASP A 200 -16.77 4.46 1.17
CA ASP A 200 -16.32 5.22 2.35
C ASP A 200 -17.43 5.34 3.40
N LYS A 201 -18.67 5.55 2.94
CA LYS A 201 -19.86 5.53 3.80
C LYS A 201 -19.99 4.24 4.61
N TYR A 202 -19.68 3.08 4.04
CA TYR A 202 -19.71 1.83 4.78
C TYR A 202 -18.56 1.76 5.78
N LEU A 203 -17.35 2.17 5.36
CA LEU A 203 -16.14 2.10 6.18
C LEU A 203 -16.17 3.06 7.38
N ASP A 204 -16.86 4.19 7.27
CA ASP A 204 -17.05 5.14 8.36
C ASP A 204 -17.75 4.52 9.58
N TYR A 205 -18.65 3.56 9.33
CA TYR A 205 -19.40 2.82 10.35
C TYR A 205 -18.93 1.37 10.51
N ALA A 206 -17.84 0.96 9.84
CA ALA A 206 -17.31 -0.38 9.97
C ALA A 206 -16.65 -0.54 11.36
N GLU A 207 -17.23 -1.42 12.18
CA GLU A 207 -16.77 -1.66 13.53
C GLU A 207 -15.75 -2.80 13.60
N SER A 208 -14.77 -2.68 14.48
CA SER A 208 -13.81 -3.75 14.79
C SER A 208 -13.16 -4.37 13.55
N VAL A 209 -12.70 -3.49 12.65
CA VAL A 209 -11.98 -3.89 11.45
C VAL A 209 -10.64 -4.51 11.85
N ALA A 210 -10.44 -5.78 11.49
CA ALA A 210 -9.23 -6.53 11.81
C ALA A 210 -8.98 -7.67 10.81
N ILE A 211 -7.71 -8.05 10.67
CA ILE A 211 -7.27 -9.29 10.04
C ILE A 211 -7.29 -10.38 11.10
N ARG A 212 -8.31 -11.24 11.03
CA ARG A 212 -8.59 -12.31 12.00
C ARG A 212 -7.74 -13.54 11.66
N MET A 213 -6.46 -13.51 12.01
CA MET A 213 -5.48 -14.52 11.58
C MET A 213 -5.63 -15.90 12.25
N PHE A 214 -6.43 -15.97 13.32
CA PHE A 214 -6.66 -17.15 14.13
C PHE A 214 -8.11 -17.17 14.64
N PRO A 215 -8.65 -18.34 15.04
CA PRO A 215 -9.97 -18.43 15.65
C PRO A 215 -10.10 -17.60 16.93
N VAL A 216 -11.33 -17.19 17.25
CA VAL A 216 -11.67 -16.57 18.54
C VAL A 216 -11.36 -17.54 19.68
N ALA A 217 -10.81 -17.02 20.77
CA ALA A 217 -10.52 -17.77 21.99
C ALA A 217 -10.92 -16.93 23.22
N SER A 218 -11.02 -17.56 24.40
CA SER A 218 -11.35 -16.88 25.65
C SER A 218 -10.34 -15.78 26.02
N THR A 219 -9.07 -16.00 25.68
CA THR A 219 -8.02 -14.97 25.66
C THR A 219 -7.67 -14.63 24.22
N LEU A 220 -7.83 -13.37 23.83
CA LEU A 220 -7.55 -12.88 22.49
C LEU A 220 -6.60 -11.69 22.55
N GLY A 221 -5.59 -11.70 21.68
CA GLY A 221 -4.68 -10.58 21.46
C GLY A 221 -5.09 -9.71 20.28
N VAL A 222 -4.77 -8.42 20.33
CA VAL A 222 -4.77 -7.53 19.17
C VAL A 222 -3.48 -6.71 19.12
N ALA A 223 -2.94 -6.50 17.92
CA ALA A 223 -1.78 -5.65 17.67
C ALA A 223 -1.97 -4.84 16.37
N GLU A 224 -1.17 -3.80 16.13
CA GLU A 224 -1.30 -2.99 14.92
C GLU A 224 -0.97 -3.81 13.65
N GLY A 225 0.23 -4.40 13.57
CA GLY A 225 0.70 -5.09 12.37
C GLY A 225 0.54 -6.62 12.40
N ILE A 226 0.56 -7.23 11.20
CA ILE A 226 0.62 -8.70 11.03
C ILE A 226 1.87 -9.28 11.72
N GLU A 227 3.04 -8.66 11.50
CA GLU A 227 4.32 -9.12 12.05
C GLU A 227 4.32 -9.06 13.59
N THR A 228 3.86 -7.93 14.15
CA THR A 228 3.70 -7.73 15.59
C THR A 228 2.74 -8.76 16.18
N ALA A 229 1.56 -8.94 15.56
CA ALA A 229 0.56 -9.89 16.03
C ALA A 229 1.06 -11.35 16.02
N LEU A 230 1.79 -11.76 14.97
CA LEU A 230 2.39 -13.09 14.92
C LEU A 230 3.53 -13.26 15.94
N SER A 231 4.30 -12.20 16.19
CA SER A 231 5.33 -12.21 17.24
C SER A 231 4.70 -12.39 18.63
N CYS A 232 3.61 -11.67 18.92
CA CYS A 232 2.86 -11.85 20.16
C CYS A 232 2.25 -13.24 20.30
N LYS A 233 1.70 -13.80 19.21
CA LYS A 233 1.21 -15.20 19.20
C LYS A 233 2.33 -16.16 19.58
N GLN A 234 3.54 -15.96 19.07
CA GLN A 234 4.67 -16.83 19.37
C GLN A 234 5.17 -16.68 20.80
N ILE A 235 5.29 -15.45 21.31
CA ILE A 235 5.78 -15.17 22.67
C ILE A 235 4.78 -15.66 23.72
N TYR A 236 3.50 -15.38 23.54
CA TYR A 236 2.48 -15.58 24.58
C TYR A 236 1.56 -16.78 24.34
N ASN A 237 1.69 -17.46 23.19
CA ASN A 237 0.77 -18.51 22.74
C ASN A 237 -0.71 -18.06 22.62
N VAL A 238 -0.98 -16.76 22.59
CA VAL A 238 -2.34 -16.18 22.50
C VAL A 238 -2.71 -15.89 21.06
N ASN A 239 -3.90 -16.36 20.63
CA ASN A 239 -4.44 -16.01 19.31
C ASN A 239 -4.50 -14.49 19.16
N THR A 240 -3.77 -13.94 18.19
CA THR A 240 -3.60 -12.48 18.09
C THR A 240 -3.96 -12.00 16.69
N TRP A 241 -4.81 -10.98 16.62
CA TRP A 241 -5.26 -10.37 15.37
C TRP A 241 -4.52 -9.08 15.07
N SER A 242 -4.48 -8.70 13.78
CA SER A 242 -3.93 -7.41 13.36
C SER A 242 -5.05 -6.42 13.10
N THR A 243 -5.00 -5.24 13.71
CA THR A 243 -5.94 -4.13 13.45
C THR A 243 -5.51 -3.27 12.25
N MET A 244 -4.34 -3.54 11.67
CA MET A 244 -3.67 -2.86 10.56
C MET A 244 -3.07 -1.50 10.90
N ASN A 245 -3.64 -0.76 11.85
CA ASN A 245 -3.13 0.50 12.36
C ASN A 245 -3.77 0.87 13.71
N ALA A 246 -3.19 1.85 14.38
CA ALA A 246 -3.70 2.50 15.60
C ALA A 246 -5.17 2.93 15.50
N ASN A 247 -5.59 3.58 14.40
CA ASN A 247 -6.96 4.10 14.25
C ASN A 247 -8.03 3.00 14.24
N HIS A 248 -7.74 1.84 13.65
CA HIS A 248 -8.63 0.68 13.73
C HIS A 248 -8.55 0.00 15.10
N MET A 249 -7.38 0.02 15.76
CA MET A 249 -7.22 -0.50 17.12
C MET A 249 -8.13 0.24 18.10
N THR A 250 -8.18 1.57 18.04
CA THR A 250 -9.06 2.35 18.93
C THR A 250 -10.52 1.96 18.77
N LYS A 251 -10.93 1.55 17.57
CA LYS A 251 -12.30 1.13 17.22
C LYS A 251 -12.61 -0.35 17.47
N PHE A 252 -11.65 -1.12 17.95
CA PHE A 252 -11.83 -2.56 18.13
C PHE A 252 -12.68 -2.89 19.36
N ILE A 253 -13.70 -3.73 19.17
CA ILE A 253 -14.47 -4.38 20.21
C ILE A 253 -14.26 -5.89 20.08
N ALA A 254 -13.87 -6.53 21.18
CA ALA A 254 -13.69 -7.97 21.24
C ALA A 254 -15.01 -8.70 20.94
N PRO A 255 -14.98 -9.77 20.13
CA PRO A 255 -16.16 -10.58 19.85
C PRO A 255 -16.64 -11.32 21.12
N ARG A 256 -17.88 -11.82 21.07
CA ARG A 256 -18.44 -12.67 22.12
C ARG A 256 -17.56 -13.90 22.37
N GLY A 257 -17.49 -14.33 23.63
CA GLY A 257 -16.64 -15.41 24.11
C GLY A 257 -15.26 -14.96 24.59
N VAL A 258 -14.78 -13.76 24.24
CA VAL A 258 -13.53 -13.21 24.75
C VAL A 258 -13.74 -12.66 26.15
N ARG A 259 -13.05 -13.24 27.14
CA ARG A 259 -13.06 -12.82 28.54
C ARG A 259 -11.82 -12.03 28.93
N HIS A 260 -10.68 -12.32 28.30
CA HIS A 260 -9.43 -11.59 28.47
C HIS A 260 -8.96 -11.04 27.13
N LEU A 261 -8.98 -9.72 26.98
CA LEU A 261 -8.39 -9.04 25.83
C LEU A 261 -6.97 -8.61 26.17
N ILE A 262 -6.00 -8.92 25.32
CA ILE A 262 -4.64 -8.38 25.42
C ILE A 262 -4.43 -7.41 24.26
N VAL A 263 -4.12 -6.16 24.56
CA VAL A 263 -3.80 -5.13 23.58
C VAL A 263 -2.29 -4.93 23.57
N PHE A 264 -1.65 -5.32 22.47
CA PHE A 264 -0.22 -5.19 22.27
C PHE A 264 0.07 -3.88 21.53
N ALA A 265 0.77 -2.98 22.19
CA ALA A 265 1.14 -1.67 21.66
C ALA A 265 2.61 -1.66 21.23
N ASP A 266 2.89 -1.00 20.11
CA ASP A 266 4.26 -0.66 19.73
C ASP A 266 4.73 0.59 20.50
N THR A 267 6.04 0.67 20.74
CA THR A 267 6.70 1.74 21.48
C THR A 267 7.53 2.60 20.54
N ASP A 268 6.99 3.77 20.22
CA ASP A 268 7.66 4.79 19.41
C ASP A 268 7.58 6.19 20.04
N TRP A 269 8.34 7.13 19.48
CA TRP A 269 8.43 8.51 19.96
C TRP A 269 7.09 9.27 19.87
N SER A 270 6.17 8.83 19.01
CA SER A 270 4.89 9.50 18.76
C SER A 270 3.85 9.16 19.82
N ALA A 271 4.09 8.10 20.62
CA ALA A 271 3.16 7.54 21.59
C ALA A 271 1.81 7.09 20.99
N THR A 272 1.70 7.01 19.65
CA THR A 272 0.44 6.68 18.95
C THR A 272 -0.06 5.30 19.33
N GLY A 273 0.82 4.29 19.34
CA GLY A 273 0.47 2.91 19.71
C GLY A 273 -0.02 2.79 21.15
N HIS A 274 0.62 3.49 22.09
CA HIS A 274 0.19 3.53 23.49
C HIS A 274 -1.20 4.16 23.62
N ALA A 275 -1.38 5.36 23.06
CA ALA A 275 -2.66 6.07 23.11
C ALA A 275 -3.79 5.19 22.55
N ALA A 276 -3.56 4.56 21.40
CA ALA A 276 -4.54 3.68 20.78
C ALA A 276 -4.84 2.44 21.62
N ALA A 277 -3.83 1.86 22.26
CA ALA A 277 -4.00 0.67 23.08
C ALA A 277 -4.80 0.94 24.36
N PHE A 278 -4.52 2.05 25.06
CA PHE A 278 -5.31 2.45 26.23
C PHE A 278 -6.74 2.87 25.85
N GLU A 279 -6.93 3.51 24.70
CA GLU A 279 -8.27 3.79 24.20
C GLU A 279 -9.04 2.50 23.87
N CYS A 280 -8.40 1.53 23.20
CA CYS A 280 -8.96 0.22 22.92
C CYS A 280 -9.35 -0.51 24.22
N ALA A 281 -8.48 -0.44 25.24
CA ALA A 281 -8.74 -1.04 26.55
C ALA A 281 -9.96 -0.42 27.22
N ASN A 282 -9.99 0.91 27.34
CA ASN A 282 -11.14 1.62 27.90
C ASN A 282 -12.43 1.29 27.15
N ARG A 283 -12.38 1.28 25.81
CA ARG A 283 -13.56 1.00 24.98
C ARG A 283 -14.10 -0.41 25.21
N ASN A 284 -13.22 -1.43 25.34
CA ASN A 284 -13.65 -2.79 25.61
C ASN A 284 -14.18 -2.99 27.03
N LEU A 285 -13.66 -2.26 28.01
CA LEU A 285 -14.18 -2.26 29.38
C LEU A 285 -15.55 -1.58 29.51
N MET A 286 -15.92 -0.70 28.57
CA MET A 286 -17.21 0.00 28.58
C MET A 286 -18.23 -0.60 27.61
N ALA A 287 -17.81 -1.50 26.73
CA ALA A 287 -18.66 -2.09 25.71
C ALA A 287 -19.54 -3.21 26.29
N ASN A 288 -20.69 -3.45 25.65
CA ASN A 288 -21.52 -4.61 25.92
C ASN A 288 -20.94 -5.87 25.24
N ASN A 289 -19.86 -6.40 25.80
CA ASN A 289 -19.19 -7.63 25.38
C ASN A 289 -18.97 -8.57 26.59
N ASP A 290 -18.17 -9.62 26.42
CA ASP A 290 -17.94 -10.61 27.48
C ASP A 290 -16.63 -10.37 28.25
N VAL A 291 -15.91 -9.29 27.94
CA VAL A 291 -14.58 -8.98 28.48
C VAL A 291 -14.66 -8.68 29.97
N GLU A 292 -13.77 -9.31 30.73
CA GLU A 292 -13.62 -9.19 32.18
C GLU A 292 -12.29 -8.55 32.54
N LEU A 293 -11.29 -8.83 31.72
CA LEU A 293 -9.91 -8.44 31.92
C LEU A 293 -9.37 -7.83 30.63
N VAL A 294 -8.70 -6.70 30.72
CA VAL A 294 -7.88 -6.15 29.64
C VAL A 294 -6.45 -5.99 30.13
N SER A 295 -5.51 -6.63 29.44
CA SER A 295 -4.07 -6.36 29.60
C SER A 295 -3.60 -5.47 28.46
N VAL A 296 -2.92 -4.37 28.77
CA VAL A 296 -2.16 -3.59 27.79
C VAL A 296 -0.69 -3.94 27.97
N ARG A 297 -0.02 -4.40 26.92
CA ARG A 297 1.39 -4.81 26.93
C ARG A 297 2.19 -4.07 25.87
N TRP A 298 3.41 -3.69 26.21
CA TRP A 298 4.32 -2.99 25.28
C TRP A 298 5.78 -3.27 25.62
N PRO A 299 6.67 -3.39 24.61
CA PRO A 299 8.11 -3.49 24.84
C PRO A 299 8.67 -2.15 25.34
N ASP A 300 9.78 -2.15 26.07
CA ASP A 300 10.44 -0.91 26.50
C ASP A 300 10.86 -0.03 25.30
N ASN A 301 11.13 -0.63 24.14
CA ASN A 301 11.43 0.06 22.88
C ASN A 301 10.97 -0.76 21.67
N GLY A 302 10.55 -0.08 20.59
CA GLY A 302 10.29 -0.73 19.31
C GLY A 302 8.99 -1.52 19.26
N ASP A 303 8.96 -2.61 18.49
CA ASP A 303 7.79 -3.47 18.32
C ASP A 303 7.98 -4.85 18.98
N PHE A 304 6.94 -5.69 18.99
CA PHE A 304 7.03 -7.05 19.54
C PHE A 304 7.89 -8.01 18.70
N ASN A 305 8.24 -7.65 17.47
CA ASN A 305 9.23 -8.42 16.72
C ASN A 305 10.63 -8.16 17.28
N ASP A 306 10.94 -6.91 17.66
CA ASP A 306 12.18 -6.57 18.37
C ASP A 306 12.28 -7.31 19.71
N ALA A 307 11.17 -7.41 20.46
CA ALA A 307 11.12 -8.19 21.70
C ALA A 307 11.23 -9.71 21.48
N LEU A 308 10.85 -10.22 20.31
CA LEU A 308 10.96 -11.63 19.97
C LEU A 308 12.40 -12.05 19.66
N VAL A 309 13.14 -11.21 18.93
CA VAL A 309 14.50 -11.53 18.46
C VAL A 309 15.61 -10.96 19.35
N GLY A 310 15.29 -9.95 20.15
CA GLY A 310 16.23 -9.25 21.01
C GLY A 310 15.94 -9.43 22.50
N THR A 311 16.72 -8.75 23.32
CA THR A 311 16.53 -8.67 24.77
C THR A 311 15.78 -7.38 25.10
N CYS A 312 14.46 -7.38 24.93
CA CYS A 312 13.60 -6.27 25.34
C CYS A 312 12.66 -6.72 26.47
N GLU A 313 12.61 -5.95 27.55
CA GLU A 313 11.60 -6.18 28.58
C GLU A 313 10.23 -5.70 28.08
N VAL A 314 9.19 -6.45 28.42
CA VAL A 314 7.80 -6.08 28.13
C VAL A 314 7.12 -5.65 29.41
N ARG A 315 6.48 -4.49 29.38
CA ARG A 315 5.66 -3.93 30.45
C ARG A 315 4.21 -4.36 30.27
N GLU A 316 3.48 -4.39 31.37
CA GLU A 316 2.05 -4.70 31.39
C GLU A 316 1.30 -3.79 32.36
N LEU A 317 0.11 -3.36 31.94
CA LEU A 317 -0.93 -2.85 32.83
C LEU A 317 -2.22 -3.64 32.64
N ILE A 318 -2.86 -3.96 33.75
CA ILE A 318 -4.05 -4.81 33.78
C ILE A 318 -5.24 -4.01 34.32
N PHE A 319 -6.38 -4.14 33.65
CA PHE A 319 -7.63 -3.50 34.01
C PHE A 319 -8.74 -4.55 34.12
N GLU A 320 -9.47 -4.52 35.23
CA GLU A 320 -10.59 -5.43 35.50
C GLU A 320 -11.92 -4.71 35.34
N HIS A 321 -12.91 -5.40 34.78
CA HIS A 321 -14.26 -4.87 34.62
C HIS A 321 -14.96 -4.72 35.99
N LYS A 322 -15.40 -3.49 36.31
CA LYS A 322 -15.89 -3.11 37.66
C LYS A 322 -17.05 -3.96 38.20
N SER A 323 -17.93 -4.46 37.34
CA SER A 323 -19.11 -5.23 37.77
C SER A 323 -18.85 -6.73 38.04
N ARG A 324 -17.67 -7.26 37.72
CA ARG A 324 -17.35 -8.69 37.93
C ARG A 324 -16.39 -8.96 39.10
N LYS A 325 -15.86 -7.90 39.75
CA LYS A 325 -15.13 -7.98 41.02
C LYS A 325 -15.98 -8.46 42.21
N VAL A 326 -17.31 -8.40 42.11
CA VAL A 326 -18.23 -8.65 43.24
C VAL A 326 -18.73 -10.12 43.26
N ALA A 327 -18.33 -10.93 42.28
CA ALA A 327 -18.79 -12.32 42.13
C ALA A 327 -17.68 -13.38 42.35
N ALA A 328 -16.49 -12.96 42.81
CA ALA A 328 -15.36 -13.83 43.14
C ALA A 328 -15.03 -13.72 44.63
#